data_AF-A0A836RUU2-F1
#
_entry.id   AF-A0A836RUU2-F1
#
_cell.length_a   1.000
_cell.length_b   1.000
_cell.length_c   1.000
_cell.angle_alpha   90.00
_cell.angle_beta   90.00
_cell.angle_gamma   90.00
#
_symmetry.space_group_name_H-M   'P 1'
#
loop_
_entity.id
_entity.type
_entity.pdbx_description
1 polymer ?
#
loop_
_entity_poly.entity_id
_entity_poly.type
_entity_poly.pdbx_seq_one_letter_code
_entity_poly.pdbx_strand_id
1 'polypeptide(L)' 'MERTEASVKVYRSVKELPKVLEPGRYVVEGIEVEIHEPVGREELAYQLRKTRELVEKYGCDGWV' A
#
# COMPACT_ATOMS: atom_id res chain seq x y z
N MET A 1 25.27 -14.65 -3.50
CA MET A 1 24.26 -13.63 -3.84
C MET A 1 23.09 -13.86 -2.90
N GLU A 2 23.10 -13.19 -1.75
CA GLU A 2 21.97 -13.20 -0.83
C GLU A 2 20.77 -12.61 -1.57
N ARG A 3 19.74 -13.43 -1.80
CA ARG A 3 18.44 -12.93 -2.22
C ARG A 3 17.90 -12.19 -1.01
N THR A 4 18.05 -10.87 -0.99
CA THR A 4 17.33 -10.02 -0.04
C THR A 4 15.86 -10.22 -0.34
N GLU A 5 15.21 -11.17 0.34
CA GLU A 5 13.76 -11.26 0.41
C GLU A 5 13.29 -9.89 0.88
N ALA A 6 12.77 -9.08 -0.05
CA ALA A 6 12.09 -7.86 0.30
C ALA A 6 10.86 -8.29 1.10
N SER A 7 10.98 -8.29 2.43
CA SER A 7 9.92 -8.72 3.34
C SER A 7 8.72 -7.80 3.14
N VAL A 8 7.77 -8.24 2.32
CA VAL A 8 6.51 -7.52 2.07
C VAL A 8 5.71 -7.56 3.36
N LYS A 9 5.38 -6.39 3.90
CA LYS A 9 4.58 -6.29 5.13
C LYS A 9 3.10 -6.29 4.77
N VAL A 10 2.37 -7.32 5.19
CA VAL A 10 0.95 -7.50 4.86
C VAL A 10 0.07 -7.08 6.04
N TYR A 11 -0.89 -6.19 5.77
CA TYR A 11 -1.87 -5.67 6.71
C TYR A 11 -3.27 -5.91 6.17
N ARG A 12 -4.18 -6.38 7.03
CA ARG A 12 -5.56 -6.66 6.62
C ARG A 12 -6.42 -5.40 6.63
N SER A 13 -6.00 -4.36 7.34
CA SER A 13 -6.68 -3.07 7.39
C SER A 13 -5.70 -1.92 7.61
N VAL A 14 -6.05 -0.75 7.07
CA VAL A 14 -5.39 0.53 7.37
C VAL A 14 -5.29 0.81 8.88
N LYS A 15 -6.25 0.32 9.68
CA LYS A 15 -6.25 0.51 11.14
C LYS A 15 -5.09 -0.18 11.84
N GLU A 16 -4.54 -1.24 11.25
CA GLU A 16 -3.40 -2.01 11.78
C GLU A 16 -2.05 -1.39 11.41
N LEU A 17 -2.04 -0.40 10.50
CA LEU A 17 -0.81 0.24 10.09
C LEU A 17 -0.20 1.05 11.25
N PRO A 18 1.14 1.06 11.35
CA PRO A 18 1.84 1.92 12.29
C PRO A 18 1.56 3.39 11.96
N LYS A 19 1.73 4.28 12.95
CA LYS A 19 1.49 5.73 12.77
C LYS A 19 2.33 6.33 11.63
N VAL A 20 3.55 5.82 11.46
CA VAL A 20 4.47 6.16 10.39
C VAL A 20 4.95 4.84 9.77
N LEU A 21 4.92 4.77 8.45
CA LEU A 21 5.40 3.65 7.66
C LEU A 21 6.77 3.98 7.10
N GLU A 22 7.74 3.13 7.42
CA GLU A 22 9.08 3.22 6.85
C GLU A 22 9.09 2.81 5.38
N PRO A 23 10.09 3.23 4.59
CA PRO A 23 10.26 2.78 3.21
C PRO A 23 10.25 1.25 3.08
N GLY A 24 9.53 0.74 2.08
CA GLY A 24 9.37 -0.69 1.84
C GLY A 24 8.09 -1.02 1.08
N ARG A 25 7.85 -2.32 0.88
CA ARG A 25 6.63 -2.83 0.24
C ARG A 25 5.61 -3.25 1.27
N TYR A 26 4.39 -2.78 1.07
CA TYR A 26 3.26 -3.01 1.95
C TYR A 26 2.09 -3.53 1.12
N VAL A 27 1.39 -4.52 1.64
CA VAL A 27 0.09 -4.93 1.09
C VAL A 27 -0.96 -4.59 2.13
N VAL A 28 -1.90 -3.71 1.79
CA VAL A 28 -2.94 -3.23 2.70
C VAL A 28 -4.29 -3.45 2.05
N GLU A 29 -5.17 -4.23 2.68
CA GLU A 29 -6.51 -4.54 2.14
C GLU A 29 -6.48 -5.13 0.71
N GLY A 30 -5.39 -5.83 0.37
CA GLY A 30 -5.17 -6.40 -0.96
C GLY A 30 -4.57 -5.45 -2.00
N ILE A 31 -4.26 -4.20 -1.63
CA ILE A 31 -3.58 -3.22 -2.48
C ILE A 31 -2.09 -3.23 -2.13
N GLU A 32 -1.24 -3.48 -3.12
CA GLU A 32 0.22 -3.35 -2.98
C GLU A 32 0.64 -1.88 -3.12
N VAL A 33 1.45 -1.42 -2.17
CA VAL A 33 2.00 -0.06 -2.13
C VAL A 33 3.49 -0.14 -1.83
N GLU A 34 4.30 0.50 -2.68
CA GLU A 34 5.71 0.72 -2.44
C GLU A 34 5.92 2.13 -1.89
N ILE A 35 6.55 2.20 -0.72
CA ILE A 35 6.83 3.44 0.00
C ILE A 35 8.33 3.70 -0.11
N HIS A 36 8.72 4.88 -0.63
CA HIS A 36 10.12 5.26 -0.80
C HIS A 36 10.65 6.19 0.29
N GLU A 37 9.75 6.84 1.02
CA GLU A 37 10.03 7.78 2.11
C GLU A 37 9.07 7.55 3.28
N PRO A 38 9.42 7.94 4.52
CA PRO A 38 8.52 7.75 5.66
C PRO A 38 7.17 8.45 5.45
N VAL A 39 6.07 7.67 5.42
CA VAL A 39 4.71 8.18 5.18
C VAL A 39 3.84 8.01 6.42
N GLY A 40 3.07 9.03 6.75
CA GLY A 40 2.09 8.96 7.83
C GLY A 40 0.91 8.05 7.48
N ARG A 41 0.37 7.33 8.47
CA ARG A 41 -0.78 6.44 8.29
C ARG A 41 -1.98 7.12 7.63
N GLU A 42 -2.27 8.37 8.00
CA GLU A 42 -3.42 9.11 7.49
C GLU A 42 -3.26 9.47 6.01
N GLU A 43 -2.05 9.85 5.59
CA GLU A 43 -1.73 10.07 4.18
C GLU A 43 -1.90 8.78 3.38
N LEU A 44 -1.32 7.68 3.86
CA LEU A 44 -1.46 6.38 3.18
C LEU A 44 -2.92 5.92 3.11
N ALA A 45 -3.70 6.14 4.18
CA ALA A 45 -5.13 5.85 4.20
C ALA A 45 -5.90 6.64 3.14
N TYR A 46 -5.56 7.92 2.99
CA TYR A 46 -6.15 8.79 1.97
C TYR A 46 -5.80 8.32 0.55
N GLN A 47 -4.54 7.97 0.30
CA GLN A 47 -4.10 7.43 -0.99
C GLN A 47 -4.80 6.11 -1.32
N LEU A 48 -4.85 5.16 -0.39
CA LEU A 48 -5.52 3.87 -0.57
C LEU A 48 -7.01 4.05 -0.89
N ARG A 49 -7.69 4.94 -0.17
CA ARG A 49 -9.09 5.28 -0.43
C ARG A 49 -9.27 5.85 -1.83
N LYS A 50 -8.42 6.80 -2.23
CA LYS A 50 -8.47 7.41 -3.56
C LYS A 50 -8.20 6.39 -4.67
N THR A 51 -7.21 5.51 -4.48
CA THR A 51 -6.91 4.41 -5.41
C THR A 51 -8.13 3.50 -5.56
N ARG A 52 -8.78 3.14 -4.46
CA ARG A 52 -9.98 2.33 -4.48
C ARG A 52 -11.14 3.03 -5.20
N GLU A 53 -11.38 4.32 -4.93
CA GLU A 53 -12.38 5.11 -5.65
C GLU A 53 -12.09 5.19 -7.16
N LEU A 54 -10.80 5.29 -7.55
CA LEU A 54 -10.39 5.26 -8.96
C LEU A 54 -10.62 3.88 -9.59
N VAL A 55 -10.26 2.81 -8.90
CA VAL A 55 -10.48 1.43 -9.36
C VAL A 55 -11.98 1.13 -9.50
N GLU A 56 -12.80 1.55 -8.54
CA GLU A 56 -14.25 1.40 -8.61
C GLU A 56 -14.86 2.25 -9.74
N LYS A 57 -14.33 3.46 -9.98
CA LYS A 57 -14.85 4.38 -11.00
C LYS A 57 -14.45 4.02 -12.43
N TYR A 58 -13.22 3.57 -12.64
CA TYR A 58 -12.68 3.31 -13.97
C TYR A 58 -12.62 1.82 -14.31
N GLY A 59 -12.84 0.93 -13.33
CA GLY A 59 -12.64 -0.51 -13.49
C GLY A 59 -11.16 -0.86 -13.64
N CYS A 60 -10.80 -2.12 -13.38
CA CYS A 60 -9.47 -2.66 -13.69
C CYS A 60 -9.33 -3.07 -15.18
N ASP A 61 -10.31 -2.77 -16.03
CA ASP A 61 -10.30 -3.06 -17.47
C ASP A 61 -9.30 -2.13 -18.17
N GLY A 62 -8.02 -2.52 -18.19
CA GLY A 62 -6.99 -1.81 -18.95
C GLY A 62 -5.57 -1.87 -18.40
N TRP A 63 -5.35 -2.46 -17.22
CA TRP A 63 -4.01 -2.67 -16.67
C TRP A 63 -3.59 -4.13 -16.86
N VAL A 64 -3.28 -4.51 -18.10
CA VAL A 64 -2.60 -5.78 -18.45
C VAL A 64 -1.42 -5.47 -19.35
#